data_AF-M7TIV7-F1
#
_entry.id   AF-M7TIV7-F1
#
_cell.length_a   1.000
_cell.length_b   1.000
_cell.length_c   1.000
_cell.angle_alpha   90.00
_cell.angle_beta   90.00
_cell.angle_gamma   90.00
#
_symmetry.space_group_name_H-M   'P 1'
#
loop_
_entity.id
_entity.type
_entity.pdbx_description
1 polymer ?
#
loop_
_entity_poly.entity_id
_entity_poly.type
_entity_poly.pdbx_seq_one_letter_code
_entity_poly.pdbx_strand_id
1 'polypeptide(L)'
;MQSKINSSSTPAISFLGPISSYTHQAALGRFDKEKYEYQPAVGIPDVFEAVQSGKAELGVVPFENSTNGAVIFTLELLADRHSLYKDVTICGEAYLDVSHCLLGYVSTADSPVMSGTCTPTTSTPSPVKPKTTPLSSLNHIQRIYTHPQAYGQCEAFLGTYLKGVERLDVSSTSKAAEIVKADKSGTSAAIASSLAADIHKLDILAKGIEDRDDNTTRFLILRKGVDASATKVDVAAKSMVTFTIDHRTPGALADVLDCFRRYQVNLTSINSRPTKVVPFQYIFFVEFEGNLSLPYTTTLGDECSDTALLPQSHHLVYFSPQIPHSALLPDGTDPLQSPGPPFVRRMWAGGSLVFNTTSGEQLRLDNMRAACIERIVDVSVRGREGDEKVFVNIERRVGLADTGDEHQIDPDAESSAIASGKGSVSDRNYMADQRLLQRHRVDNNDNIGQASLVETRNIVFMREKDTATAKEDCARLPKILRPTRKPDFDVRITPTQSLLFRFSALTFNAHAIHLDPQYCREFEGYRNLLLHGPLSLVLMFSVLRSQLQPGEIIKRFNYRNLAPLYANEELRVCVGKDADKSNKYEVWIEGKEGGYAVKGSAVVGPLDTVDS
;
A
#
# COMPACT_ATOMS: atom_id res chain seq x y z
N MET A 1 -16.59 38.58 -48.21
CA MET A 1 -15.11 38.47 -48.16
C MET A 1 -14.66 38.49 -46.71
N GLN A 2 -14.43 37.32 -46.12
CA GLN A 2 -13.60 37.17 -44.93
C GLN A 2 -12.86 35.86 -45.13
N SER A 3 -11.58 36.00 -45.45
CA SER A 3 -10.66 34.94 -45.82
C SER A 3 -10.45 34.00 -44.64
N LYS A 4 -10.93 32.76 -44.76
CA LYS A 4 -10.39 31.62 -44.03
C LYS A 4 -8.92 31.48 -44.44
N ILE A 5 -8.00 31.86 -43.55
CA ILE A 5 -6.60 31.50 -43.68
C ILE A 5 -6.51 30.02 -43.31
N ASN A 6 -6.40 29.16 -44.33
CA ASN A 6 -5.95 27.78 -44.18
C ASN A 6 -4.50 27.80 -43.66
N SER A 7 -4.25 27.44 -42.40
CA SER A 7 -2.92 27.00 -41.99
C SER A 7 -2.77 25.50 -42.25
N SER A 8 -2.47 25.14 -43.49
CA SER A 8 -2.08 23.77 -43.88
C SER A 8 -0.62 23.49 -43.54
N SER A 9 -0.22 23.70 -42.28
CA SER A 9 1.10 23.26 -41.79
C SER A 9 0.96 21.84 -41.25
N THR A 10 1.77 20.91 -41.76
CA THR A 10 1.86 19.56 -41.19
C THR A 10 2.16 19.66 -39.69
N PRO A 11 1.37 19.03 -38.82
CA PRO A 11 1.58 19.14 -37.38
C PRO A 11 2.92 18.52 -36.96
N ALA A 12 3.60 19.16 -36.01
CA ALA A 12 4.92 18.72 -35.57
C ALA A 12 4.85 17.87 -34.29
N ILE A 13 5.71 16.85 -34.21
CA ILE A 13 5.97 16.05 -33.02
C ILE A 13 7.40 16.36 -32.54
N SER A 14 7.51 16.95 -31.36
CA SER A 14 8.80 17.16 -30.71
C SER A 14 9.19 15.91 -29.91
N PHE A 15 10.45 15.48 -29.97
CA PHE A 15 10.92 14.31 -29.23
C PHE A 15 12.33 14.52 -28.70
N LEU A 16 12.69 13.84 -27.60
CA LEU A 16 14.06 13.85 -27.08
C LEU A 16 15.03 13.25 -28.12
N GLY A 17 15.84 14.10 -28.72
CA GLY A 17 16.76 13.77 -29.79
C GLY A 17 18.02 13.02 -29.32
N PRO A 18 18.97 12.80 -30.24
CA PRO A 18 18.94 13.19 -31.66
C PRO A 18 18.09 12.23 -32.52
N ILE A 19 18.03 12.48 -33.84
CA ILE A 19 17.42 11.56 -34.80
C ILE A 19 18.04 10.16 -34.64
N SER A 20 17.22 9.12 -34.77
CA SER A 20 17.51 7.70 -34.50
C SER A 20 17.47 7.25 -33.04
N SER A 21 17.22 8.16 -32.08
CA SER A 21 17.10 7.79 -30.67
C SER A 21 15.97 6.79 -30.42
N TYR A 22 15.96 6.15 -29.25
CA TYR A 22 14.83 5.31 -28.86
C TYR A 22 13.53 6.11 -28.74
N THR A 23 13.59 7.37 -28.32
CA THR A 23 12.42 8.27 -28.33
C THR A 23 11.93 8.55 -29.75
N HIS A 24 12.84 8.75 -30.71
CA HIS A 24 12.48 8.87 -32.13
C HIS A 24 11.78 7.62 -32.65
N GLN A 25 12.31 6.43 -32.32
CA GLN A 25 11.69 5.15 -32.70
C GLN A 25 10.30 4.98 -32.09
N ALA A 26 10.13 5.32 -30.81
CA ALA A 26 8.84 5.28 -30.15
C ALA A 26 7.82 6.21 -30.83
N ALA A 27 8.26 7.41 -31.22
CA ALA A 27 7.41 8.35 -31.96
C ALA A 27 7.01 7.79 -33.33
N LEU A 28 7.96 7.27 -34.12
CA LEU A 28 7.71 6.69 -35.44
C LEU A 28 6.85 5.41 -35.40
N GLY A 29 6.92 4.65 -34.30
CA GLY A 29 6.09 3.45 -34.11
C GLY A 29 4.65 3.78 -33.74
N ARG A 30 4.41 4.95 -33.14
CA ARG A 30 3.09 5.37 -32.67
C ARG A 30 2.32 6.24 -33.66
N PHE A 31 3.03 7.04 -34.44
CA PHE A 31 2.45 8.05 -35.33
C PHE A 31 2.89 7.84 -36.78
N ASP A 32 2.01 8.24 -37.70
CA ASP A 32 2.26 8.12 -39.13
C ASP A 32 3.32 9.14 -39.59
N LYS A 33 4.30 8.68 -40.37
CA LYS A 33 5.41 9.51 -40.88
C LYS A 33 4.95 10.54 -41.90
N GLU A 34 3.85 10.28 -42.60
CA GLU A 34 3.35 11.16 -43.66
C GLU A 34 2.47 12.29 -43.09
N LYS A 35 1.95 12.12 -41.86
CA LYS A 35 1.02 13.06 -41.22
C LYS A 35 1.69 14.07 -40.30
N TYR A 36 2.90 13.76 -39.82
CA TYR A 36 3.58 14.56 -38.81
C TYR A 36 5.02 14.87 -39.22
N GLU A 37 5.47 16.08 -38.90
CA GLU A 37 6.88 16.46 -38.98
C GLU A 37 7.58 16.11 -37.65
N TYR A 38 8.72 15.41 -37.69
CA TYR A 38 9.44 14.96 -36.49
C TYR A 38 10.59 15.91 -36.18
N GLN A 39 10.52 16.60 -35.04
CA GLN A 39 11.49 17.63 -34.64
C GLN A 39 12.30 17.18 -33.42
N PRO A 40 13.61 16.92 -33.56
CA PRO A 40 14.46 16.55 -32.43
C PRO A 40 14.67 17.75 -31.50
N ALA A 41 14.54 17.51 -30.20
CA ALA A 41 14.85 18.43 -29.13
C ALA A 41 16.17 18.05 -28.44
N VAL A 42 16.89 19.04 -27.89
CA VAL A 42 18.19 18.80 -27.23
C VAL A 42 17.99 18.21 -25.84
N GLY A 43 17.01 18.71 -25.09
CA GLY A 43 16.62 18.18 -23.78
C GLY A 43 15.12 17.95 -23.65
N ILE A 44 14.74 17.27 -22.56
CA ILE A 44 13.33 17.07 -22.18
C ILE A 44 12.61 18.42 -21.95
N PRO A 45 13.21 19.44 -21.30
CA PRO A 45 12.56 20.75 -21.15
C PRO A 45 12.17 21.41 -22.48
N ASP A 46 12.99 21.24 -23.52
CA ASP A 46 12.72 21.81 -24.84
C ASP A 46 11.49 21.15 -25.50
N VAL A 47 11.23 19.87 -25.22
CA VAL A 47 10.02 19.17 -25.69
C VAL A 47 8.78 19.75 -24.99
N PHE A 48 8.85 19.95 -23.67
CA PHE A 48 7.76 20.57 -22.91
C PHE A 48 7.48 22.00 -23.40
N GLU A 49 8.52 22.80 -23.63
CA GLU A 49 8.41 24.16 -24.16
C GLU A 49 7.81 24.19 -25.56
N ALA A 50 8.22 23.28 -26.44
CA ALA A 50 7.66 23.18 -27.79
C ALA A 50 6.15 22.87 -27.77
N VAL A 51 5.70 22.01 -26.85
CA VAL A 51 4.28 21.69 -26.69
C VAL A 51 3.52 22.85 -26.03
N GLN A 52 4.04 23.43 -24.94
CA GLN A 52 3.40 24.53 -24.22
C GLN A 52 3.24 25.78 -25.10
N SER A 53 4.24 26.09 -25.92
CA SER A 53 4.19 27.21 -26.90
C SER A 53 3.30 26.92 -28.10
N GLY A 54 2.93 25.67 -28.35
CA GLY A 54 2.19 25.23 -29.54
C GLY A 54 3.04 25.11 -30.80
N LYS A 55 4.38 25.17 -30.68
CA LYS A 55 5.32 24.91 -31.78
C LYS A 55 5.25 23.45 -32.25
N ALA A 56 4.99 22.52 -31.32
CA ALA A 56 4.69 21.12 -31.61
C ALA A 56 3.29 20.78 -31.10
N GLU A 57 2.53 20.02 -31.90
CA GLU A 57 1.22 19.52 -31.49
C GLU A 57 1.37 18.47 -30.38
N LEU A 58 2.38 17.61 -30.51
CA LEU A 58 2.68 16.53 -29.57
C LEU A 58 4.15 16.54 -29.15
N GLY A 59 4.40 16.05 -27.94
CA GLY A 59 5.72 15.81 -27.39
C GLY A 59 5.91 14.34 -27.04
N VAL A 60 7.08 13.74 -27.28
CA VAL A 60 7.40 12.38 -26.84
C VAL A 60 8.61 12.43 -25.91
N VAL A 61 8.41 11.97 -24.68
CA VAL A 61 9.44 11.99 -23.62
C VAL A 61 9.57 10.62 -22.96
N PRO A 62 10.80 10.19 -22.61
CA PRO A 62 10.98 8.94 -21.88
C PRO A 62 10.48 9.10 -20.45
N PHE A 63 9.87 8.06 -19.90
CA PHE A 63 9.26 8.10 -18.56
C PHE A 63 9.80 7.03 -17.63
N GLU A 64 9.93 5.78 -18.10
CA GLU A 64 10.40 4.67 -17.27
C GLU A 64 11.08 3.61 -18.11
N ASN A 65 12.11 2.96 -17.56
CA ASN A 65 12.78 1.82 -18.15
C ASN A 65 12.68 0.61 -17.22
N SER A 66 12.37 -0.58 -17.75
CA SER A 66 12.15 -1.78 -16.95
C SER A 66 13.37 -2.23 -16.12
N THR A 67 14.58 -1.82 -16.53
CA THR A 67 15.82 -2.17 -15.83
C THR A 67 16.32 -1.05 -14.91
N ASN A 68 16.06 0.21 -15.24
CA ASN A 68 16.67 1.37 -14.58
C ASN A 68 15.69 2.30 -13.85
N GLY A 69 14.39 2.00 -13.90
CA GLY A 69 13.33 2.75 -13.23
C GLY A 69 12.98 4.05 -13.95
N ALA A 70 12.40 4.99 -13.19
CA ALA A 70 11.81 6.22 -13.72
C ALA A 70 12.84 7.27 -14.16
N VAL A 71 12.50 8.00 -15.23
CA VAL A 71 13.26 9.15 -15.73
C VAL A 71 12.92 10.38 -14.91
N ILE A 72 13.80 10.67 -13.94
CA ILE A 72 13.62 11.75 -12.96
C ILE A 72 13.33 13.11 -13.61
N PHE A 73 14.01 13.45 -14.70
CA PHE A 73 13.82 14.76 -15.36
C PHE A 73 12.40 14.98 -15.88
N THR A 74 11.75 13.92 -16.39
CA THR A 74 10.35 13.98 -16.85
C THR A 74 9.41 14.23 -15.67
N LEU A 75 9.59 13.52 -14.56
CA LEU A 75 8.81 13.75 -13.33
C LEU A 75 9.02 15.17 -12.77
N GLU A 76 10.25 15.70 -12.83
CA GLU A 76 10.54 17.05 -12.35
C GLU A 76 9.81 18.14 -13.14
N LEU A 77 9.64 17.96 -14.45
CA LEU A 77 8.90 18.87 -15.32
C LEU A 77 7.38 18.72 -15.14
N LEU A 78 6.88 17.47 -14.99
CA LEU A 78 5.47 17.20 -14.68
C LEU A 78 5.04 17.74 -13.30
N ALA A 79 5.96 17.85 -12.34
CA ALA A 79 5.66 18.49 -11.05
C ALA A 79 5.33 19.99 -11.19
N ASP A 80 5.74 20.61 -12.28
CA ASP A 80 5.47 22.00 -12.68
C ASP A 80 5.45 23.03 -11.54
N ARG A 81 6.47 23.00 -10.68
CA ARG A 81 6.51 23.78 -9.42
C ARG A 81 6.44 25.30 -9.61
N HIS A 82 6.76 25.77 -10.81
CA HIS A 82 6.77 27.18 -11.17
C HIS A 82 5.65 27.53 -12.16
N SER A 83 4.70 26.61 -12.38
CA SER A 83 3.54 26.78 -13.27
C SER A 83 3.92 27.19 -14.70
N LEU A 84 5.02 26.63 -15.22
CA LEU A 84 5.55 26.90 -16.56
C LEU A 84 4.78 26.13 -17.64
N TYR A 85 4.28 24.93 -17.31
CA TYR A 85 3.68 23.99 -18.25
C TYR A 85 2.22 23.65 -17.91
N LYS A 86 1.49 24.65 -17.39
CA LYS A 86 0.11 24.54 -16.87
C LYS A 86 -0.90 23.89 -17.81
N ASP A 87 -0.67 23.96 -19.13
CA ASP A 87 -1.60 23.47 -20.15
C ASP A 87 -1.08 22.18 -20.80
N VAL A 88 0.04 21.62 -20.35
CA VAL A 88 0.59 20.37 -20.89
C VAL A 88 -0.04 19.19 -20.18
N THR A 89 -0.65 18.28 -20.94
CA THR A 89 -1.26 17.04 -20.42
C THR A 89 -0.66 15.81 -21.10
N ILE A 90 -0.80 14.66 -20.44
CA ILE A 90 -0.47 13.35 -21.02
C ILE A 90 -1.68 12.85 -21.79
N CYS A 91 -1.54 12.59 -23.08
CA CYS A 91 -2.61 12.06 -23.94
C CYS A 91 -2.38 10.63 -24.42
N GLY A 92 -1.25 10.02 -24.07
CA GLY A 92 -1.00 8.62 -24.35
C GLY A 92 0.37 8.15 -23.90
N GLU A 93 0.63 6.88 -24.20
CA GLU A 93 1.89 6.21 -23.91
C GLU A 93 2.36 5.37 -25.11
N ALA A 94 3.66 5.09 -25.14
CA ALA A 94 4.28 4.16 -26.08
C ALA A 94 5.31 3.29 -25.36
N TYR A 95 5.42 2.03 -25.77
CA TYR A 95 6.41 1.08 -25.27
C TYR A 95 7.35 0.70 -26.40
N LEU A 96 8.65 0.62 -26.11
CA LEU A 96 9.65 0.20 -27.06
C LEU A 96 10.62 -0.77 -26.38
N ASP A 97 10.75 -1.96 -26.96
CA ASP A 97 11.75 -2.92 -26.54
C ASP A 97 13.13 -2.45 -27.00
N VAL A 98 14.03 -2.32 -26.03
CA VAL A 98 15.39 -1.84 -26.22
C VAL A 98 16.24 -3.01 -26.68
N SER A 99 16.51 -3.05 -27.98
CA SER A 99 17.52 -3.94 -28.54
C SER A 99 18.74 -3.15 -28.98
N HIS A 100 19.92 -3.67 -28.62
CA HIS A 100 21.22 -3.12 -28.95
C HIS A 100 21.83 -3.88 -30.12
N CYS A 101 22.34 -3.13 -31.09
CA CYS A 101 23.11 -3.63 -32.21
C CYS A 101 24.53 -3.06 -32.12
N LEU A 102 25.52 -3.88 -32.47
CA LEU A 102 26.86 -3.39 -32.75
C LEU A 102 26.88 -2.90 -34.21
N LEU A 103 27.14 -1.61 -34.40
CA LEU A 103 27.16 -0.95 -35.69
C LEU A 103 28.60 -0.55 -36.07
N GLY A 104 28.96 -0.65 -37.34
CA GLY A 104 30.26 -0.24 -37.83
C GLY A 104 30.38 -0.46 -39.33
N TYR A 105 31.60 -0.59 -39.84
CA TYR A 105 31.86 -0.96 -41.23
C TYR A 105 32.37 -2.40 -41.29
N VAL A 106 31.83 -3.22 -42.19
CA VAL A 106 32.34 -4.58 -42.43
C VAL A 106 33.71 -4.49 -43.08
N SER A 107 34.71 -5.16 -42.50
CA SER A 107 36.00 -5.34 -43.15
C SER A 107 35.91 -6.44 -44.22
N THR A 108 36.20 -6.10 -45.47
CA THR A 108 36.26 -7.06 -46.58
C THR A 108 37.53 -7.91 -46.60
N ALA A 109 38.48 -7.64 -45.69
CA ALA A 109 39.75 -8.35 -45.62
C ALA A 109 39.68 -9.72 -44.91
N ASP A 110 38.59 -9.99 -44.16
CA ASP A 110 38.47 -11.21 -43.36
C ASP A 110 37.21 -12.01 -43.73
N SER A 111 37.41 -13.25 -44.21
CA SER A 111 36.32 -14.23 -44.38
C SER A 111 35.77 -14.69 -43.03
N PRO A 112 34.46 -15.04 -42.93
CA PRO A 112 33.83 -15.42 -41.66
C PRO A 112 34.15 -16.88 -41.30
N VAL A 113 35.41 -17.25 -41.08
CA VAL A 113 35.75 -18.56 -40.51
C VAL A 113 36.97 -18.43 -39.60
N MET A 114 36.79 -18.88 -38.35
CA MET A 114 37.74 -18.99 -37.24
C MET A 114 37.66 -17.89 -36.17
N SER A 115 36.63 -17.99 -35.33
CA SER A 115 36.73 -17.50 -33.96
C SER A 115 37.77 -18.34 -33.21
N GLY A 116 38.97 -17.79 -33.02
CA GLY A 116 39.94 -18.34 -32.08
C GLY A 116 39.31 -18.38 -30.69
N THR A 117 39.03 -19.58 -30.20
CA THR A 117 38.65 -19.83 -28.82
C THR A 117 39.83 -19.47 -27.93
N CYS A 118 39.83 -18.26 -27.38
CA CYS A 118 40.68 -17.94 -26.24
C CYS A 118 40.10 -18.65 -25.01
N THR A 119 40.89 -19.58 -24.47
CA THR A 119 40.61 -20.32 -23.24
C THR A 119 40.45 -19.33 -22.07
N PRO A 120 39.44 -19.49 -21.19
CA PRO A 120 39.23 -18.55 -20.10
C PRO A 120 40.26 -18.79 -18.99
N THR A 121 41.14 -17.82 -18.75
CA THR A 121 41.93 -17.76 -17.52
C THR A 121 41.01 -17.49 -16.33
N THR A 122 41.11 -18.37 -15.34
CA THR A 122 40.33 -18.44 -14.12
C THR A 122 40.65 -17.27 -13.17
N SER A 123 39.93 -16.15 -13.28
CA SER A 123 39.91 -15.14 -12.21
C SER A 123 38.72 -14.18 -12.29
N THR A 124 37.51 -14.70 -12.46
CA THR A 124 36.25 -14.01 -12.12
C THR A 124 35.12 -15.04 -12.02
N PRO A 125 34.20 -14.95 -11.05
CA PRO A 125 33.14 -15.94 -10.91
C PRO A 125 32.14 -15.78 -12.07
N SER A 126 32.10 -16.79 -12.95
CA SER A 126 31.12 -17.02 -14.01
C SER A 126 30.88 -15.87 -15.02
N PRO A 127 31.61 -15.81 -16.16
CA PRO A 127 31.16 -14.95 -17.26
C PRO A 127 29.87 -15.53 -17.84
N VAL A 128 28.82 -14.71 -17.92
CA VAL A 128 27.60 -15.01 -18.67
C VAL A 128 28.02 -15.24 -20.13
N LYS A 129 27.71 -16.41 -20.70
CA LYS A 129 27.96 -16.65 -22.13
C LYS A 129 27.14 -15.65 -22.94
N PRO A 130 27.72 -14.98 -23.96
CA PRO A 130 26.96 -14.06 -24.80
C PRO A 130 25.88 -14.82 -25.56
N LYS A 131 24.71 -14.21 -25.69
CA LYS A 131 23.55 -14.81 -26.36
C LYS A 131 23.73 -14.94 -27.86
N THR A 132 24.48 -14.00 -28.44
CA THR A 132 24.60 -13.83 -29.88
C THR A 132 26.07 -13.88 -30.30
N THR A 133 26.27 -14.25 -31.57
CA THR A 133 27.58 -14.28 -32.22
C THR A 133 27.68 -13.11 -33.21
N PRO A 134 28.88 -12.57 -33.46
CA PRO A 134 29.09 -11.59 -34.52
C PRO A 134 28.64 -12.12 -35.89
N LEU A 135 28.11 -11.23 -36.73
CA LEU A 135 27.72 -11.50 -38.12
C LEU A 135 28.92 -11.41 -39.08
N SER A 136 29.99 -10.74 -38.66
CA SER A 136 31.24 -10.55 -39.42
C SER A 136 32.46 -10.50 -38.48
N SER A 137 33.67 -10.51 -39.04
CA SER A 137 34.91 -10.34 -38.26
C SER A 137 34.92 -9.00 -37.54
N LEU A 138 35.32 -9.00 -36.28
CA LEU A 138 35.42 -7.79 -35.44
C LEU A 138 36.89 -7.38 -35.15
N ASN A 139 37.87 -8.06 -35.75
CA ASN A 139 39.30 -7.89 -35.42
C ASN A 139 39.83 -6.48 -35.72
N HIS A 140 39.22 -5.78 -36.68
CA HIS A 140 39.62 -4.43 -37.07
C HIS A 140 39.07 -3.35 -36.14
N ILE A 141 38.15 -3.68 -35.23
CA ILE A 141 37.53 -2.71 -34.32
C ILE A 141 38.50 -2.38 -33.17
N GLN A 142 38.84 -1.09 -33.06
CA GLN A 142 39.75 -0.55 -32.04
C GLN A 142 39.04 0.28 -30.99
N ARG A 143 37.89 0.87 -31.33
CA ARG A 143 37.13 1.77 -30.45
C ARG A 143 35.64 1.48 -30.51
N ILE A 144 34.97 1.56 -29.36
CA ILE A 144 33.51 1.42 -29.25
C ILE A 144 32.96 2.66 -28.58
N TYR A 145 31.98 3.29 -29.21
CA TYR A 145 31.26 4.46 -28.68
C TYR A 145 29.84 4.06 -28.27
N THR A 146 29.37 4.50 -27.10
CA THR A 146 27.95 4.49 -26.75
C THR A 146 27.69 5.33 -25.49
N HIS A 147 26.43 5.40 -25.06
CA HIS A 147 26.07 5.98 -23.78
C HIS A 147 26.54 5.05 -22.64
N PRO A 148 27.07 5.58 -21.51
CA PRO A 148 27.60 4.78 -20.40
C PRO A 148 26.69 3.63 -19.95
N GLN A 149 25.39 3.89 -19.93
CA GLN A 149 24.37 2.92 -19.52
C GLN A 149 24.25 1.71 -20.48
N ALA A 150 24.52 1.88 -21.77
CA ALA A 150 24.46 0.79 -22.74
C ALA A 150 25.65 -0.18 -22.61
N TYR A 151 26.81 0.27 -22.12
CA TYR A 151 27.93 -0.63 -21.82
C TYR A 151 27.55 -1.67 -20.76
N GLY A 152 26.91 -1.23 -19.68
CA GLY A 152 26.44 -2.12 -18.61
C GLY A 152 25.30 -3.06 -19.02
N GLN A 153 24.72 -2.87 -20.21
CA GLN A 153 23.67 -3.74 -20.76
C GLN A 153 24.22 -4.77 -21.76
N CYS A 154 25.50 -4.70 -22.14
CA CYS A 154 26.10 -5.54 -23.17
C CYS A 154 27.42 -6.19 -22.70
N GLU A 155 27.60 -6.40 -21.39
CA GLU A 155 28.89 -6.81 -20.83
C GLU A 155 29.32 -8.20 -21.30
N ALA A 156 28.39 -9.15 -21.44
CA ALA A 156 28.71 -10.51 -21.84
C ALA A 156 29.27 -10.56 -23.28
N PHE A 157 28.64 -9.83 -24.20
CA PHE A 157 29.07 -9.73 -25.58
C PHE A 157 30.42 -9.04 -25.70
N LEU A 158 30.56 -7.87 -25.04
CA LEU A 158 31.80 -7.08 -25.07
C LEU A 158 32.98 -7.81 -24.42
N GLY A 159 32.73 -8.50 -23.30
CA GLY A 159 33.76 -9.28 -22.60
C GLY A 159 34.26 -10.49 -23.39
N THR A 160 33.42 -11.04 -24.28
CA THR A 160 33.75 -12.23 -25.08
C THR A 160 34.42 -11.89 -26.40
N TYR A 161 33.88 -10.95 -27.17
CA TYR A 161 34.32 -10.71 -28.55
C TYR A 161 35.17 -9.46 -28.75
N LEU A 162 35.13 -8.49 -27.81
CA LEU A 162 35.78 -7.17 -27.95
C LEU A 162 36.66 -6.85 -26.74
N LYS A 163 37.36 -7.87 -26.23
CA LYS A 163 38.28 -7.72 -25.09
C LYS A 163 39.50 -6.89 -25.50
N GLY A 164 39.77 -5.80 -24.78
CA GLY A 164 40.90 -4.91 -25.03
C GLY A 164 40.62 -3.76 -26.00
N VAL A 165 39.39 -3.67 -26.53
CA VAL A 165 38.93 -2.56 -27.37
C VAL A 165 38.62 -1.34 -26.49
N GLU A 166 39.03 -0.15 -26.93
CA GLU A 166 38.83 1.10 -26.18
C GLU A 166 37.34 1.46 -26.11
N ARG A 167 36.82 1.77 -24.91
CA ARG A 167 35.42 2.16 -24.70
C ARG A 167 35.35 3.66 -24.43
N LEU A 168 34.57 4.39 -25.23
CA LEU A 168 34.45 5.84 -25.19
C LEU A 168 33.01 6.29 -24.97
N ASP A 169 32.78 6.91 -23.82
CA ASP A 169 31.47 7.41 -23.42
C ASP A 169 31.04 8.61 -24.27
N VAL A 170 29.79 8.60 -24.73
CA VAL A 170 29.16 9.71 -25.46
C VAL A 170 27.77 10.02 -24.91
N SER A 171 27.20 11.15 -25.34
CA SER A 171 25.93 11.65 -24.81
C SER A 171 24.70 10.81 -25.17
N SER A 172 24.73 9.99 -26.21
CA SER A 172 23.63 9.09 -26.60
C SER A 172 24.09 7.96 -27.52
N THR A 173 23.31 6.88 -27.59
CA THR A 173 23.53 5.75 -28.51
C THR A 173 23.50 6.21 -29.99
N SER A 174 22.59 7.11 -30.33
CA SER A 174 22.53 7.71 -31.67
C SER A 174 23.73 8.61 -31.98
N LYS A 175 24.23 9.36 -31.00
CA LYS A 175 25.46 10.15 -31.20
C LYS A 175 26.66 9.26 -31.47
N ALA A 176 26.73 8.08 -30.86
CA ALA A 176 27.75 7.10 -31.18
C ALA A 176 27.71 6.66 -32.65
N ALA A 177 26.53 6.35 -33.18
CA ALA A 177 26.37 6.02 -34.59
C ALA A 177 26.78 7.18 -35.51
N GLU A 178 26.48 8.42 -35.15
CA GLU A 178 26.93 9.61 -35.88
C GLU A 178 28.47 9.75 -35.89
N ILE A 179 29.14 9.49 -34.76
CA ILE A 179 30.59 9.54 -34.64
C ILE A 179 31.24 8.45 -35.51
N VAL A 180 30.72 7.23 -35.45
CA VAL A 180 31.24 6.10 -36.25
C VAL A 180 31.05 6.34 -37.74
N LYS A 181 29.92 6.92 -38.15
CA LYS A 181 29.71 7.34 -39.55
C LYS A 181 30.77 8.35 -40.03
N ALA A 182 31.27 9.21 -39.15
CA ALA A 182 32.30 10.19 -39.48
C ALA A 182 33.72 9.59 -39.52
N ASP A 183 33.92 8.41 -38.92
CA ASP A 183 35.21 7.73 -38.90
C ASP A 183 35.50 7.04 -40.25
N LYS A 184 36.43 7.62 -41.01
CA LYS A 184 36.87 7.08 -42.30
C LYS A 184 37.82 5.88 -42.18
N SER A 185 38.36 5.60 -41.00
CA SER A 185 39.28 4.47 -40.81
C SER A 185 38.57 3.12 -40.84
N GLY A 186 37.26 3.09 -40.58
CA GLY A 186 36.48 1.88 -40.47
C GLY A 186 36.75 1.07 -39.19
N THR A 187 37.57 1.58 -38.27
CA THR A 187 38.01 0.86 -37.06
C THR A 187 37.16 1.16 -35.82
N SER A 188 36.15 2.02 -35.94
CA SER A 188 35.24 2.34 -34.85
C SER A 188 33.92 1.59 -34.97
N ALA A 189 33.34 1.22 -33.81
CA ALA A 189 32.01 0.67 -33.70
C ALA A 189 31.13 1.46 -32.72
N ALA A 190 29.82 1.36 -32.86
CA ALA A 190 28.84 1.98 -31.99
C ALA A 190 27.87 0.93 -31.45
N ILE A 191 27.42 1.10 -30.20
CA ILE A 191 26.27 0.35 -29.69
C ILE A 191 25.05 1.26 -29.78
N ALA A 192 24.11 0.90 -30.67
CA ALA A 192 22.90 1.67 -30.91
C ALA A 192 21.76 0.79 -31.44
N SER A 193 20.61 1.40 -31.74
CA SER A 193 19.47 0.69 -32.33
C SER A 193 19.70 0.33 -33.79
N SER A 194 18.93 -0.63 -34.29
CA SER A 194 18.90 -0.96 -35.72
C SER A 194 18.49 0.24 -36.58
N LEU A 195 17.59 1.10 -36.12
CA LEU A 195 17.20 2.32 -36.85
C LEU A 195 18.41 3.26 -37.07
N ALA A 196 19.33 3.34 -36.12
CA ALA A 196 20.55 4.14 -36.27
C ALA A 196 21.43 3.59 -37.41
N ALA A 197 21.47 2.27 -37.61
CA ALA A 197 22.17 1.66 -38.74
C ALA A 197 21.60 2.14 -40.08
N ASP A 198 20.27 2.10 -40.24
CA ASP A 198 19.58 2.48 -41.48
C ASP A 198 19.73 3.97 -41.81
N ILE A 199 19.64 4.83 -40.79
CA ILE A 199 19.74 6.29 -40.92
C ILE A 199 21.18 6.71 -41.21
N HIS A 200 22.15 6.14 -40.51
CA HIS A 200 23.55 6.50 -40.65
C HIS A 200 24.28 5.72 -41.76
N LYS A 201 23.62 4.73 -42.38
CA LYS A 201 24.18 3.82 -43.39
C LYS A 201 25.41 3.06 -42.86
N LEU A 202 25.28 2.53 -41.66
CA LEU A 202 26.27 1.66 -41.02
C LEU A 202 25.84 0.20 -41.14
N ASP A 203 26.82 -0.69 -41.21
CA ASP A 203 26.59 -2.13 -41.19
C ASP A 203 26.26 -2.60 -39.77
N ILE A 204 25.37 -3.58 -39.67
CA ILE A 204 25.09 -4.25 -38.40
C ILE A 204 26.06 -5.43 -38.25
N LEU A 205 27.04 -5.27 -37.37
CA LEU A 205 28.07 -6.28 -37.09
C LEU A 205 27.57 -7.37 -36.14
N ALA A 206 26.63 -7.06 -35.26
CA ALA A 206 25.94 -8.00 -34.40
C ALA A 206 24.56 -7.43 -33.99
N LYS A 207 23.56 -8.30 -33.82
CA LYS A 207 22.20 -7.95 -33.38
C LYS A 207 21.92 -8.58 -32.03
N GLY A 208 21.13 -7.90 -31.19
CA GLY A 208 20.72 -8.45 -29.89
C GLY A 208 21.92 -8.71 -28.99
N ILE A 209 22.79 -7.69 -28.81
CA ILE A 209 24.01 -7.84 -28.00
C ILE A 209 23.76 -7.55 -26.51
N GLU A 210 22.54 -7.17 -26.17
CA GLU A 210 22.07 -6.98 -24.80
C GLU A 210 22.10 -8.26 -23.97
N ASP A 211 22.44 -8.12 -22.69
CA ASP A 211 22.51 -9.22 -21.74
C ASP A 211 21.11 -9.71 -21.33
N ARG A 212 20.06 -8.88 -21.53
CA ARG A 212 18.67 -9.14 -21.14
C ARG A 212 17.72 -8.82 -22.29
N ASP A 213 16.74 -9.70 -22.52
CA ASP A 213 15.78 -9.56 -23.63
C ASP A 213 14.47 -8.87 -23.18
N ASP A 214 14.32 -8.60 -21.89
CA ASP A 214 13.13 -8.01 -21.25
C ASP A 214 13.30 -6.52 -20.91
N ASN A 215 14.19 -5.84 -21.63
CA ASN A 215 14.44 -4.41 -21.46
C ASN A 215 13.46 -3.59 -22.31
N THR A 216 12.46 -2.99 -21.68
CA THR A 216 11.45 -2.17 -22.35
C THR A 216 11.47 -0.76 -21.76
N THR A 217 11.40 0.24 -22.63
CA THR A 217 11.26 1.65 -22.21
C THR A 217 9.87 2.15 -22.53
N ARG A 218 9.27 2.81 -21.54
CA ARG A 218 7.98 3.46 -21.59
C ARG A 218 8.15 4.96 -21.82
N PHE A 219 7.39 5.50 -22.76
CA PHE A 219 7.38 6.91 -23.16
C PHE A 219 5.99 7.50 -22.94
N LEU A 220 5.94 8.78 -22.59
CA LEU A 220 4.71 9.56 -22.50
C LEU A 220 4.56 10.46 -23.72
N ILE A 221 3.32 10.58 -24.17
CA ILE A 221 2.90 11.49 -25.24
C ILE A 221 2.23 12.69 -24.58
N LEU A 222 2.82 13.85 -24.78
CA LEU A 222 2.38 15.13 -24.26
C LEU A 222 1.61 15.90 -25.32
N ARG A 223 0.63 16.69 -24.90
CA ARG A 223 -0.07 17.65 -25.75
C ARG A 223 -0.41 18.91 -24.96
N LYS A 224 -0.77 19.97 -25.67
CA LYS A 224 -1.39 21.15 -25.07
C LYS A 224 -2.92 20.97 -24.95
N GLY A 225 -3.47 21.38 -23.82
CA GLY A 225 -4.88 21.24 -23.47
C GLY A 225 -5.27 19.80 -23.14
N VAL A 226 -6.56 19.59 -22.87
CA VAL A 226 -7.13 18.26 -22.59
C VAL A 226 -7.54 17.59 -23.90
N ASP A 227 -7.20 16.31 -24.07
CA ASP A 227 -7.68 15.51 -25.19
C ASP A 227 -9.17 15.17 -25.01
N ALA A 228 -10.03 15.59 -25.94
CA ALA A 228 -11.46 15.25 -25.89
C ALA A 228 -11.72 13.74 -26.01
N SER A 229 -10.76 12.95 -26.53
CA SER A 229 -10.85 11.49 -26.53
C SER A 229 -10.53 10.86 -25.18
N ALA A 230 -9.78 11.56 -24.32
CA ALA A 230 -9.43 11.08 -22.98
C ALA A 230 -10.62 11.08 -22.02
N THR A 231 -11.77 11.68 -22.37
CA THR A 231 -12.99 11.67 -21.54
C THR A 231 -14.02 10.62 -21.98
N LYS A 232 -13.68 9.71 -22.89
CA LYS A 232 -14.59 8.63 -23.32
C LYS A 232 -14.60 7.48 -22.32
N VAL A 233 -15.80 7.07 -21.88
CA VAL A 233 -16.01 6.10 -20.78
C VAL A 233 -15.72 4.64 -21.19
N ASP A 234 -15.76 4.31 -22.49
CA ASP A 234 -15.62 2.93 -23.00
C ASP A 234 -14.19 2.53 -23.43
N VAL A 235 -13.16 3.28 -23.05
CA VAL A 235 -11.76 2.96 -23.41
C VAL A 235 -10.97 2.70 -22.15
N ALA A 236 -10.24 1.58 -22.13
CA ALA A 236 -9.26 1.29 -21.08
C ALA A 236 -8.27 2.47 -21.00
N ALA A 237 -8.34 3.21 -19.88
CA ALA A 237 -7.59 4.44 -19.66
C ALA A 237 -6.66 4.28 -18.47
N LYS A 238 -5.56 5.02 -18.49
CA LYS A 238 -4.72 5.25 -17.32
C LYS A 238 -4.76 6.73 -16.98
N SER A 239 -4.79 7.02 -15.69
CA SER A 239 -4.75 8.39 -15.17
C SER A 239 -3.52 8.55 -14.29
N MET A 240 -2.89 9.71 -14.36
CA MET A 240 -1.78 10.09 -13.50
C MET A 240 -2.17 11.32 -12.69
N VAL A 241 -2.01 11.24 -11.37
CA VAL A 241 -2.30 12.34 -10.44
C VAL A 241 -1.06 12.67 -9.63
N THR A 242 -0.98 13.92 -9.20
CA THR A 242 0.05 14.38 -8.27
C THR A 242 -0.58 14.93 -7.01
N PHE A 243 0.06 14.69 -5.86
CA PHE A 243 -0.38 15.25 -4.58
C PHE A 243 0.81 15.39 -3.62
N THR A 244 0.60 16.17 -2.56
CA THR A 244 1.51 16.24 -1.40
C THR A 244 0.77 15.73 -0.16
N ILE A 245 1.53 15.37 0.87
CA ILE A 245 0.99 14.92 2.16
C ILE A 245 1.56 15.76 3.30
N ASP A 246 0.87 15.82 4.43
CA ASP A 246 1.46 16.34 5.66
C ASP A 246 2.44 15.30 6.22
N HIS A 247 3.73 15.61 6.13
CA HIS A 247 4.80 14.69 6.56
C HIS A 247 4.94 14.61 8.10
N ARG A 248 4.14 15.36 8.85
CA ARG A 248 4.05 15.27 10.32
C ARG A 248 3.07 14.19 10.78
N THR A 249 2.18 13.74 9.90
CA THR A 249 1.14 12.77 10.22
C THR A 249 1.62 11.36 9.85
N PRO A 250 1.87 10.48 10.85
CA PRO A 250 2.26 9.10 10.57
C PRO A 250 1.17 8.39 9.76
N GLY A 251 1.55 7.73 8.66
CA GLY A 251 0.60 7.01 7.82
C GLY A 251 -0.11 7.85 6.75
N ALA A 252 0.15 9.17 6.64
CA ALA A 252 -0.56 10.03 5.68
C ALA A 252 -0.51 9.53 4.22
N LEU A 253 0.61 8.95 3.78
CA LEU A 253 0.67 8.32 2.45
C LEU A 253 -0.24 7.10 2.35
N ALA A 254 -0.24 6.25 3.39
CA ALA A 254 -1.11 5.08 3.43
C ALA A 254 -2.60 5.47 3.40
N ASP A 255 -2.98 6.56 4.07
CA ASP A 255 -4.34 7.09 4.04
C ASP A 255 -4.78 7.51 2.63
N VAL A 256 -3.89 8.16 1.88
CA VAL A 256 -4.15 8.50 0.47
C VAL A 256 -4.21 7.25 -0.41
N LEU A 257 -3.32 6.28 -0.20
CA LEU A 257 -3.32 5.02 -0.95
C LEU A 257 -4.56 4.16 -0.64
N ASP A 258 -5.12 4.29 0.56
CA ASP A 258 -6.35 3.61 0.95
C ASP A 258 -7.56 4.08 0.13
N CYS A 259 -7.57 5.31 -0.37
CA CYS A 259 -8.62 5.77 -1.31
C CYS A 259 -8.68 4.86 -2.54
N PHE A 260 -7.55 4.57 -3.18
CA PHE A 260 -7.50 3.69 -4.34
C PHE A 260 -7.94 2.28 -4.00
N ARG A 261 -7.55 1.76 -2.83
CA ARG A 261 -8.00 0.46 -2.33
C ARG A 261 -9.52 0.41 -2.14
N ARG A 262 -10.13 1.42 -1.51
CA ARG A 262 -11.58 1.47 -1.25
C ARG A 262 -12.39 1.42 -2.53
N TYR A 263 -11.92 2.09 -3.58
CA TYR A 263 -12.58 2.12 -4.89
C TYR A 263 -12.12 1.02 -5.84
N GLN A 264 -11.31 0.06 -5.36
CA GLN A 264 -10.73 -1.03 -6.17
C GLN A 264 -10.00 -0.53 -7.43
N VAL A 265 -9.37 0.63 -7.34
CA VAL A 265 -8.60 1.25 -8.41
C VAL A 265 -7.18 0.70 -8.35
N ASN A 266 -6.77 0.01 -9.40
CA ASN A 266 -5.45 -0.58 -9.49
C ASN A 266 -4.39 0.49 -9.75
N LEU A 267 -3.35 0.54 -8.90
CA LEU A 267 -2.21 1.43 -9.08
C LEU A 267 -1.14 0.72 -9.93
N THR A 268 -0.68 1.36 -11.00
CA THR A 268 0.35 0.82 -11.89
C THR A 268 1.73 1.41 -11.60
N SER A 269 1.81 2.60 -10.99
CA SER A 269 3.08 3.23 -10.64
C SER A 269 2.92 4.21 -9.48
N ILE A 270 3.95 4.31 -8.63
CA ILE A 270 4.07 5.35 -7.61
C ILE A 270 5.51 5.85 -7.54
N ASN A 271 5.69 7.15 -7.72
CA ASN A 271 6.99 7.81 -7.65
C ASN A 271 6.92 9.01 -6.71
N SER A 272 8.00 9.33 -6.00
CA SER A 272 8.08 10.51 -5.14
C SER A 272 9.25 11.41 -5.53
N ARG A 273 9.04 12.72 -5.48
CA ARG A 273 10.07 13.74 -5.72
C ARG A 273 10.04 14.79 -4.61
N PRO A 274 11.19 15.30 -4.13
CA PRO A 274 11.18 16.41 -3.19
C PRO A 274 10.41 17.62 -3.75
N THR A 275 9.64 18.30 -2.89
CA THR A 275 8.91 19.51 -3.28
C THR A 275 9.86 20.64 -3.68
N LYS A 276 11.06 20.69 -3.09
CA LYS A 276 12.05 21.79 -3.20
C LYS A 276 11.55 23.14 -2.65
N VAL A 277 10.36 23.18 -2.07
CA VAL A 277 9.79 24.35 -1.37
C VAL A 277 10.03 24.23 0.13
N VAL A 278 9.74 23.04 0.68
CA VAL A 278 9.96 22.73 2.10
C VAL A 278 10.89 21.51 2.18
N PRO A 279 11.95 21.55 3.02
CA PRO A 279 12.82 20.40 3.23
C PRO A 279 12.03 19.16 3.68
N PHE A 280 12.41 17.99 3.16
CA PHE A 280 11.83 16.68 3.52
C PHE A 280 10.32 16.53 3.25
N GLN A 281 9.75 17.38 2.40
CA GLN A 281 8.42 17.15 1.84
C GLN A 281 8.53 16.66 0.41
N TYR A 282 7.56 15.84 0.02
CA TYR A 282 7.55 15.15 -1.27
C TYR A 282 6.23 15.38 -2.01
N ILE A 283 6.35 15.48 -3.34
CA ILE A 283 5.27 15.36 -4.32
C ILE A 283 5.25 13.90 -4.76
N PHE A 284 4.08 13.27 -4.65
CA PHE A 284 3.84 11.92 -5.13
C PHE A 284 3.19 11.97 -6.50
N PHE A 285 3.65 11.11 -7.41
CA PHE A 285 3.09 10.85 -8.73
C PHE A 285 2.52 9.45 -8.69
N VAL A 286 1.20 9.33 -8.80
CA VAL A 286 0.50 8.05 -8.77
C VAL A 286 -0.20 7.84 -10.09
N GLU A 287 0.07 6.70 -10.71
CA GLU A 287 -0.64 6.24 -11.89
C GLU A 287 -1.57 5.08 -11.55
N PHE A 288 -2.75 5.10 -12.16
CA PHE A 288 -3.77 4.09 -11.94
C PHE A 288 -4.62 3.81 -13.17
N GLU A 289 -5.24 2.64 -13.20
CA GLU A 289 -6.19 2.23 -14.24
C GLU A 289 -7.56 2.88 -13.99
N GLY A 290 -8.00 3.73 -14.92
CA GLY A 290 -9.25 4.48 -14.82
C GLY A 290 -9.25 5.79 -15.62
N ASN A 291 -10.44 6.30 -15.91
CA ASN A 291 -10.66 7.60 -16.57
C ASN A 291 -11.14 8.65 -15.56
N LEU A 292 -10.70 9.89 -15.70
CA LEU A 292 -11.21 11.07 -14.99
C LEU A 292 -12.71 11.35 -15.26
N SER A 293 -13.29 10.82 -16.35
CA SER A 293 -14.70 10.99 -16.72
C SER A 293 -15.64 9.85 -16.31
N LEU A 294 -15.16 8.85 -15.55
CA LEU A 294 -16.09 8.07 -14.72
C LEU A 294 -16.74 9.06 -13.74
N PRO A 295 -18.07 9.00 -13.52
CA PRO A 295 -18.79 10.00 -12.74
C PRO A 295 -18.40 9.86 -11.27
N TYR A 296 -17.29 10.50 -10.89
CA TYR A 296 -16.91 10.77 -9.51
C TYR A 296 -16.79 12.27 -9.24
N THR A 297 -17.14 13.13 -10.21
CA THR A 297 -17.01 14.59 -10.13
C THR A 297 -18.26 15.38 -10.47
N THR A 298 -19.44 14.75 -10.58
CA THR A 298 -20.72 15.48 -10.75
C THR A 298 -21.81 15.00 -9.80
N THR A 299 -21.52 15.05 -8.50
CA THR A 299 -22.50 15.31 -7.42
C THR A 299 -21.78 16.03 -6.28
N LEU A 300 -21.17 17.18 -6.58
CA LEU A 300 -21.17 18.30 -5.63
C LEU A 300 -22.44 19.10 -5.90
N GLY A 301 -23.58 18.44 -5.69
CA GLY A 301 -24.80 19.11 -5.26
C GLY A 301 -24.78 19.13 -3.73
N ASP A 302 -25.46 20.09 -3.14
CA ASP A 302 -25.62 20.34 -1.70
C ASP A 302 -26.25 19.20 -0.88
N GLU A 303 -25.93 17.94 -1.14
CA GLU A 303 -26.26 16.79 -0.29
C GLU A 303 -25.06 15.84 -0.23
N CYS A 304 -24.16 16.10 0.73
CA CYS A 304 -23.23 15.09 1.23
C CYS A 304 -24.05 14.05 2.02
N SER A 305 -24.47 12.95 1.38
CA SER A 305 -25.33 11.95 2.05
C SER A 305 -25.01 10.48 1.77
N ASP A 306 -23.81 10.13 1.27
CA ASP A 306 -23.36 8.73 1.29
C ASP A 306 -21.93 8.57 1.80
N THR A 307 -21.81 8.74 3.11
CA THR A 307 -20.59 8.49 3.85
C THR A 307 -20.47 7.01 4.20
N ALA A 308 -19.33 6.39 3.91
CA ALA A 308 -19.14 4.96 4.15
C ALA A 308 -19.25 4.63 5.65
N LEU A 309 -20.06 3.62 5.98
CA LEU A 309 -20.17 3.12 7.35
C LEU A 309 -18.81 2.65 7.87
N LEU A 310 -18.48 2.99 9.11
CA LEU A 310 -17.31 2.45 9.80
C LEU A 310 -17.46 0.93 9.89
N PRO A 311 -16.54 0.13 9.31
CA PRO A 311 -16.73 -1.31 9.28
C PRO A 311 -16.79 -1.92 10.68
N GLN A 312 -17.70 -2.88 10.89
CA GLN A 312 -17.84 -3.58 12.17
C GLN A 312 -16.50 -4.18 12.60
N SER A 313 -16.16 -4.03 13.89
CA SER A 313 -14.86 -4.26 14.55
C SER A 313 -13.81 -3.13 14.50
N HIS A 314 -13.95 -2.10 13.66
CA HIS A 314 -12.95 -1.03 13.58
C HIS A 314 -12.96 -0.09 14.80
N HIS A 315 -14.04 -0.09 15.60
CA HIS A 315 -14.09 0.61 16.89
C HIS A 315 -12.96 0.19 17.86
N LEU A 316 -12.40 -1.02 17.69
CA LEU A 316 -11.26 -1.50 18.47
C LEU A 316 -9.98 -0.69 18.20
N VAL A 317 -9.88 -0.04 17.04
CA VAL A 317 -8.76 0.83 16.67
C VAL A 317 -9.01 2.25 17.18
N TYR A 318 -10.16 2.82 16.82
CA TYR A 318 -10.42 4.25 17.02
C TYR A 318 -10.71 4.64 18.48
N PHE A 319 -11.22 3.71 19.29
CA PHE A 319 -11.66 4.02 20.64
C PHE A 319 -10.81 3.35 21.71
N SER A 320 -9.62 2.84 21.39
CA SER A 320 -8.73 2.29 22.41
C SER A 320 -8.05 3.41 23.22
N PRO A 321 -7.95 3.30 24.56
CA PRO A 321 -7.30 4.31 25.38
C PRO A 321 -5.82 4.44 25.01
N GLN A 322 -5.36 5.68 24.83
CA GLN A 322 -3.96 5.99 24.53
C GLN A 322 -3.25 6.41 25.82
N ILE A 323 -2.63 5.44 26.50
CA ILE A 323 -1.91 5.69 27.74
C ILE A 323 -0.41 5.86 27.44
N PRO A 324 0.24 6.93 27.91
CA PRO A 324 1.68 7.12 27.70
C PRO A 324 2.48 6.00 28.39
N HIS A 325 3.61 5.64 27.80
CA HIS A 325 4.47 4.55 28.29
C HIS A 325 4.84 4.67 29.78
N SER A 326 5.04 5.90 30.29
CA SER A 326 5.36 6.15 31.70
C SER A 326 4.23 5.80 32.69
N ALA A 327 3.01 5.61 32.19
CA ALA A 327 1.83 5.28 32.99
C ALA A 327 1.33 3.84 32.76
N LEU A 328 2.02 3.05 31.94
CA LEU A 328 1.73 1.62 31.77
C LEU A 328 2.28 0.81 32.96
N LEU A 329 1.63 -0.32 33.22
CA LEU A 329 2.12 -1.34 34.14
C LEU A 329 3.39 -2.02 33.57
N PRO A 330 4.18 -2.71 34.40
CA PRO A 330 5.46 -3.30 33.97
C PRO A 330 5.36 -4.30 32.81
N ASP A 331 4.21 -4.94 32.64
CA ASP A 331 3.91 -5.87 31.55
C ASP A 331 3.37 -5.17 30.29
N GLY A 332 3.38 -3.83 30.25
CA GLY A 332 2.88 -3.01 29.14
C GLY A 332 1.37 -2.85 29.11
N THR A 333 0.65 -3.30 30.14
CA THR A 333 -0.79 -3.15 30.24
C THR A 333 -1.19 -1.79 30.80
N ASP A 334 -2.36 -1.29 30.40
CA ASP A 334 -2.96 -0.14 31.06
C ASP A 334 -3.40 -0.49 32.49
N PRO A 335 -3.26 0.44 33.46
CA PRO A 335 -3.74 0.24 34.82
C PRO A 335 -5.28 0.35 34.94
N LEU A 336 -5.98 0.71 33.86
CA LEU A 336 -7.44 0.87 33.90
C LEU A 336 -8.11 -0.48 34.17
N GLN A 337 -9.13 -0.45 35.00
CA GLN A 337 -9.88 -1.63 35.47
C GLN A 337 -9.05 -2.71 36.20
N SER A 338 -7.74 -2.50 36.40
CA SER A 338 -6.90 -3.40 37.17
C SER A 338 -7.24 -3.30 38.66
N PRO A 339 -7.52 -4.42 39.35
CA PRO A 339 -7.70 -4.42 40.81
C PRO A 339 -6.38 -4.23 41.58
N GLY A 340 -5.23 -4.21 40.88
CA GLY A 340 -3.91 -4.10 41.47
C GLY A 340 -3.36 -5.40 42.07
N PRO A 341 -2.16 -5.37 42.67
CA PRO A 341 -1.56 -6.54 43.32
C PRO A 341 -2.48 -7.14 44.39
N PRO A 342 -2.55 -8.48 44.52
CA PRO A 342 -1.71 -9.48 43.87
C PRO A 342 -2.18 -9.92 42.47
N PHE A 343 -3.25 -9.34 41.92
CA PHE A 343 -3.89 -9.77 40.67
C PHE A 343 -3.29 -9.10 39.43
N VAL A 344 -1.99 -9.32 39.22
CA VAL A 344 -1.20 -8.62 38.18
C VAL A 344 -1.33 -9.22 36.79
N ARG A 345 -1.83 -10.46 36.67
CA ARG A 345 -1.95 -11.16 35.38
C ARG A 345 -3.37 -10.99 34.85
N ARG A 346 -3.55 -10.62 33.57
CA ARG A 346 -4.88 -10.38 32.99
C ARG A 346 -5.12 -11.14 31.70
N MET A 347 -6.37 -11.54 31.48
CA MET A 347 -6.80 -12.26 30.27
C MET A 347 -8.15 -11.76 29.77
N TRP A 348 -8.26 -11.62 28.46
CA TRP A 348 -9.54 -11.37 27.78
C TRP A 348 -10.34 -12.67 27.70
N ALA A 349 -11.39 -12.82 28.49
CA ALA A 349 -12.18 -14.06 28.53
C ALA A 349 -13.32 -14.09 27.51
N GLY A 350 -13.73 -12.95 26.95
CA GLY A 350 -14.79 -12.87 25.95
C GLY A 350 -15.54 -11.55 26.03
N GLY A 351 -16.75 -11.53 25.47
CA GLY A 351 -17.58 -10.35 25.47
C GLY A 351 -18.83 -10.47 24.62
N SER A 352 -19.52 -9.35 24.45
CA SER A 352 -20.65 -9.20 23.55
C SER A 352 -20.61 -7.86 22.83
N LEU A 353 -21.20 -7.79 21.65
CA LEU A 353 -21.35 -6.59 20.86
C LEU A 353 -22.79 -6.50 20.37
N VAL A 354 -23.38 -5.32 20.47
CA VAL A 354 -24.69 -5.00 19.92
C VAL A 354 -24.52 -3.74 19.06
N PHE A 355 -24.76 -3.88 17.76
CA PHE A 355 -24.69 -2.77 16.82
C PHE A 355 -26.07 -2.18 16.62
N ASN A 356 -26.14 -0.85 16.49
CA ASN A 356 -27.36 -0.20 16.03
C ASN A 356 -27.65 -0.67 14.60
N THR A 357 -28.91 -0.74 14.20
CA THR A 357 -29.28 -1.04 12.81
C THR A 357 -29.93 0.14 12.12
N THR A 358 -30.26 1.20 12.86
CA THR A 358 -30.73 2.46 12.30
C THR A 358 -29.58 3.17 11.59
N SER A 359 -29.79 3.49 10.30
CA SER A 359 -28.79 4.11 9.42
C SER A 359 -28.19 5.42 9.98
N GLY A 360 -29.01 6.26 10.63
CA GLY A 360 -28.59 7.53 11.22
C GLY A 360 -27.73 7.40 12.49
N GLU A 361 -27.79 6.24 13.15
CA GLU A 361 -27.02 5.97 14.37
C GLU A 361 -25.75 5.17 14.06
N GLN A 362 -25.46 4.85 12.79
CA GLN A 362 -24.21 4.19 12.42
C GLN A 362 -23.03 5.15 12.49
N LEU A 363 -21.90 4.66 12.99
CA LEU A 363 -20.62 5.36 12.80
C LEU A 363 -20.27 5.38 11.32
N ARG A 364 -19.80 6.54 10.85
CA ARG A 364 -19.47 6.81 9.45
C ARG A 364 -18.07 7.42 9.38
N LEU A 365 -17.42 7.25 8.24
CA LEU A 365 -16.16 7.90 7.92
C LEU A 365 -16.45 9.25 7.25
N ASP A 366 -17.09 10.15 8.00
CA ASP A 366 -17.66 11.42 7.54
C ASP A 366 -17.13 12.64 8.28
N ASN A 367 -16.00 12.49 8.98
CA ASN A 367 -15.43 13.49 9.87
C ASN A 367 -16.36 13.93 11.03
N MET A 368 -17.47 13.23 11.27
CA MET A 368 -18.27 13.48 12.47
C MET A 368 -17.53 12.97 13.70
N ARG A 369 -17.64 13.73 14.79
CA ARG A 369 -17.07 13.34 16.07
C ARG A 369 -17.87 12.15 16.61
N ALA A 370 -17.16 11.20 17.19
CA ALA A 370 -17.73 10.11 17.96
C ALA A 370 -16.97 9.97 19.28
N ALA A 371 -17.68 9.51 20.31
CA ALA A 371 -17.12 9.29 21.63
C ALA A 371 -17.35 7.85 22.08
N CYS A 372 -16.44 7.34 22.91
CA CYS A 372 -16.60 6.07 23.60
C CYS A 372 -16.59 6.32 25.10
N ILE A 373 -17.66 5.93 25.77
CA ILE A 373 -17.74 5.92 27.23
C ILE A 373 -17.54 4.49 27.70
N GLU A 374 -16.67 4.33 28.70
CA GLU A 374 -16.36 3.04 29.29
C GLU A 374 -16.69 3.05 30.79
N ARG A 375 -17.29 1.96 31.29
CA ARG A 375 -17.57 1.77 32.72
C ARG A 375 -17.42 0.32 33.14
N ILE A 376 -17.03 0.12 34.39
CA ILE A 376 -17.12 -1.19 35.03
C ILE A 376 -18.58 -1.41 35.44
N VAL A 377 -19.19 -2.49 34.96
CA VAL A 377 -20.59 -2.83 35.24
C VAL A 377 -20.71 -3.82 36.38
N ASP A 378 -19.82 -4.80 36.44
CA ASP A 378 -19.86 -5.86 37.45
C ASP A 378 -18.44 -6.36 37.75
N VAL A 379 -18.19 -6.65 39.03
CA VAL A 379 -16.95 -7.25 39.51
C VAL A 379 -17.31 -8.44 40.39
N SER A 380 -16.84 -9.62 40.02
CA SER A 380 -17.05 -10.83 40.83
C SER A 380 -15.75 -11.57 41.06
N VAL A 381 -15.55 -12.03 42.30
CA VAL A 381 -14.41 -12.88 42.67
C VAL A 381 -14.88 -14.33 42.72
N ARG A 382 -14.18 -15.22 42.01
CA ARG A 382 -14.49 -16.66 42.00
C ARG A 382 -13.23 -17.47 42.16
N GLY A 383 -13.31 -18.58 42.86
CA GLY A 383 -12.18 -19.49 43.07
C GLY A 383 -12.13 -19.98 44.50
N ARG A 384 -11.08 -20.75 44.82
CA ARG A 384 -10.75 -21.14 46.19
C ARG A 384 -9.78 -20.13 46.77
N GLU A 385 -9.70 -20.05 48.09
CA GLU A 385 -8.74 -19.20 48.77
C GLU A 385 -7.31 -19.50 48.28
N GLY A 386 -6.60 -18.46 47.81
CA GLY A 386 -5.27 -18.57 47.19
C GLY A 386 -5.24 -18.83 45.67
N ASP A 387 -6.36 -19.20 45.05
CA ASP A 387 -6.52 -19.36 43.58
C ASP A 387 -7.75 -18.57 43.08
N GLU A 388 -8.02 -17.42 43.71
CA GLU A 388 -9.11 -16.55 43.31
C GLU A 388 -8.81 -15.86 41.97
N LYS A 389 -9.87 -15.61 41.21
CA LYS A 389 -9.85 -14.84 39.98
C LYS A 389 -10.87 -13.72 40.09
N VAL A 390 -10.46 -12.52 39.69
CA VAL A 390 -11.33 -11.34 39.64
C VAL A 390 -11.86 -11.20 38.22
N PHE A 391 -13.16 -11.36 38.06
CA PHE A 391 -13.86 -11.13 36.79
C PHE A 391 -14.37 -9.69 36.80
N VAL A 392 -13.92 -8.90 35.84
CA VAL A 392 -14.31 -7.50 35.65
C VAL A 392 -15.05 -7.40 34.32
N ASN A 393 -16.33 -7.08 34.39
CA ASN A 393 -17.19 -6.87 33.22
C ASN A 393 -17.27 -5.37 32.94
N ILE A 394 -16.88 -4.98 31.74
CA ILE A 394 -16.76 -3.60 31.30
C ILE A 394 -17.76 -3.37 30.18
N GLU A 395 -18.56 -2.31 30.26
CA GLU A 395 -19.41 -1.87 29.16
C GLU A 395 -18.80 -0.64 28.51
N ARG A 396 -18.77 -0.64 27.19
CA ARG A 396 -18.29 0.44 26.33
C ARG A 396 -19.43 0.83 25.40
N ARG A 397 -19.81 2.11 25.43
CA ARG A 397 -20.84 2.66 24.56
C ARG A 397 -20.18 3.65 23.61
N VAL A 398 -20.32 3.40 22.32
CA VAL A 398 -19.76 4.23 21.25
C VAL A 398 -20.90 4.86 20.47
N GLY A 399 -20.83 6.17 20.24
CA GLY A 399 -21.87 6.92 19.52
C GLY A 399 -21.36 8.23 18.95
N LEU A 400 -22.18 8.87 18.11
CA LEU A 400 -21.92 10.19 17.55
C LEU A 400 -21.96 11.26 18.67
N ALA A 401 -21.07 12.25 18.58
CA ALA A 401 -20.96 13.37 19.52
C ALA A 401 -21.35 14.69 18.84
N ASP A 402 -21.96 15.61 19.57
CA ASP A 402 -22.49 16.87 19.01
C ASP A 402 -21.58 18.08 19.29
N THR A 403 -21.74 19.16 18.52
CA THR A 403 -20.94 20.40 18.60
C THR A 403 -21.08 21.15 19.94
N GLY A 404 -22.14 20.91 20.71
CA GLY A 404 -22.31 21.44 22.07
C GLY A 404 -21.49 20.72 23.15
N ASP A 405 -20.78 19.66 22.79
CA ASP A 405 -19.91 18.86 23.67
C ASP A 405 -18.43 19.30 23.52
N GLU A 406 -18.20 20.61 23.42
CA GLU A 406 -16.87 21.22 23.29
C GLU A 406 -16.07 21.16 24.59
N HIS A 407 -14.86 20.61 24.47
CA HIS A 407 -13.75 20.81 25.39
C HIS A 407 -13.03 22.11 25.03
N GLN A 408 -13.09 23.15 25.87
CA GLN A 408 -12.02 24.15 25.89
C GLN A 408 -10.88 23.58 26.73
N ILE A 409 -10.00 22.81 26.10
CA ILE A 409 -8.78 22.30 26.73
C ILE A 409 -7.65 23.31 26.51
N ASP A 410 -7.16 23.88 27.59
CA ASP A 410 -5.86 24.54 27.65
C ASP A 410 -4.78 23.45 27.75
N PRO A 411 -3.91 23.27 26.73
CA PRO A 411 -2.92 22.20 26.68
C PRO A 411 -1.88 22.24 27.81
N ASP A 412 -1.71 23.38 28.49
CA ASP A 412 -0.74 23.50 29.59
C ASP A 412 -1.27 22.94 30.93
N ALA A 413 -2.59 22.74 31.06
CA ALA A 413 -3.20 22.30 32.32
C ALA A 413 -3.09 20.79 32.59
N GLU A 414 -3.11 19.96 31.55
CA GLU A 414 -3.16 18.48 31.66
C GLU A 414 -1.85 17.88 32.20
N SER A 415 -0.69 18.45 31.82
CA SER A 415 0.60 17.95 32.31
C SER A 415 0.78 18.19 33.82
N SER A 416 0.14 19.22 34.37
CA SER A 416 0.23 19.57 35.79
C SER A 416 -0.72 18.77 36.69
N ALA A 417 -1.87 18.34 36.16
CA ALA A 417 -2.90 17.66 36.93
C ALA A 417 -2.59 16.16 37.13
N ILE A 418 -2.01 15.51 36.12
CA ILE A 418 -1.61 14.10 36.19
C ILE A 418 -0.36 13.92 37.08
N ALA A 419 0.50 14.94 37.15
CA ALA A 419 1.73 14.91 37.94
C ALA A 419 1.56 15.23 39.44
N SER A 420 0.45 15.84 39.88
CA SER A 420 0.36 16.47 41.22
C SER A 420 -0.60 15.81 42.23
N GLY A 421 -1.40 14.81 41.83
CA GLY A 421 -2.23 14.04 42.77
C GLY A 421 -3.21 14.86 43.63
N LYS A 422 -3.47 16.12 43.26
CA LYS A 422 -4.43 17.01 43.94
C LYS A 422 -5.48 17.45 42.93
N GLY A 423 -6.69 16.93 43.09
CA GLY A 423 -7.82 17.26 42.22
C GLY A 423 -8.28 18.70 42.36
N SER A 424 -8.52 19.35 41.22
CA SER A 424 -9.77 20.09 40.94
C SER A 424 -9.89 20.37 39.43
N VAL A 425 -10.15 19.31 38.66
CA VAL A 425 -10.73 19.39 37.29
C VAL A 425 -12.06 18.62 37.28
N SER A 426 -12.80 18.68 38.40
CA SER A 426 -13.86 17.70 38.70
C SER A 426 -15.27 18.09 38.26
N ASP A 427 -15.57 19.35 37.95
CA ASP A 427 -16.99 19.76 37.80
C ASP A 427 -17.44 20.00 36.35
N ARG A 428 -16.53 20.36 35.43
CA ARG A 428 -16.90 20.66 34.03
C ARG A 428 -16.72 19.46 33.09
N ASN A 429 -15.65 18.68 33.24
CA ASN A 429 -15.47 17.41 32.51
C ASN A 429 -16.60 16.42 32.85
N TYR A 430 -17.02 16.42 34.12
CA TYR A 430 -18.14 15.62 34.61
C TYR A 430 -19.49 15.97 33.95
N MET A 431 -19.71 17.21 33.48
CA MET A 431 -20.99 17.65 32.91
C MET A 431 -21.15 17.31 31.41
N ALA A 432 -20.07 17.37 30.61
CA ALA A 432 -20.07 16.93 29.20
C ALA A 432 -20.13 15.39 29.12
N ASP A 433 -19.35 14.71 29.97
CA ASP A 433 -19.45 13.26 30.16
C ASP A 433 -20.85 12.87 30.66
N GLN A 434 -21.46 13.65 31.57
CA GLN A 434 -22.83 13.40 32.02
C GLN A 434 -23.87 13.52 30.91
N ARG A 435 -23.75 14.46 29.95
CA ARG A 435 -24.74 14.61 28.85
C ARG A 435 -24.65 13.49 27.82
N LEU A 436 -23.45 12.99 27.53
CA LEU A 436 -23.24 11.77 26.73
C LEU A 436 -23.71 10.52 27.53
N LEU A 437 -23.41 10.44 28.83
CA LEU A 437 -23.90 9.39 29.74
C LEU A 437 -25.44 9.39 29.87
N GLN A 438 -26.11 10.55 29.81
CA GLN A 438 -27.57 10.68 29.90
C GLN A 438 -28.27 10.31 28.59
N ARG A 439 -27.66 10.65 27.43
CA ARG A 439 -28.17 10.26 26.09
C ARG A 439 -28.06 8.75 25.81
N HIS A 440 -27.04 8.09 26.34
CA HIS A 440 -26.80 6.66 26.11
C HIS A 440 -27.24 5.72 27.24
N ARG A 441 -27.89 6.24 28.31
CA ARG A 441 -28.47 5.42 29.39
C ARG A 441 -29.85 4.90 28.98
N VAL A 442 -29.99 3.58 28.86
CA VAL A 442 -31.30 2.93 28.75
C VAL A 442 -31.33 1.78 29.74
N ASP A 443 -32.41 1.69 30.53
CA ASP A 443 -32.61 0.68 31.58
C ASP A 443 -33.00 -0.72 31.03
N ASN A 444 -32.86 -0.97 29.72
CA ASN A 444 -33.31 -2.20 29.08
C ASN A 444 -32.27 -2.77 28.09
N ASN A 445 -31.91 -4.05 28.28
CA ASN A 445 -30.81 -4.75 27.58
C ASN A 445 -30.97 -4.93 26.06
N ASP A 446 -32.15 -4.66 25.49
CA ASP A 446 -32.40 -4.81 24.04
C ASP A 446 -32.48 -3.47 23.28
N ASN A 447 -32.42 -2.33 23.98
CA ASN A 447 -32.40 -1.01 23.37
C ASN A 447 -31.08 -0.32 23.71
N ILE A 448 -30.21 -0.15 22.70
CA ILE A 448 -28.92 0.53 22.89
C ILE A 448 -29.04 2.07 22.83
N GLY A 449 -30.26 2.60 22.68
CA GLY A 449 -30.53 4.02 22.55
C GLY A 449 -29.89 4.60 21.28
N GLN A 450 -29.36 5.82 21.39
CA GLN A 450 -28.60 6.49 20.32
C GLN A 450 -27.13 6.02 20.24
N ALA A 451 -26.76 4.95 20.94
CA ALA A 451 -25.42 4.39 20.76
C ALA A 451 -25.34 3.67 19.41
N SER A 452 -24.26 3.90 18.67
CA SER A 452 -23.94 3.15 17.46
C SER A 452 -23.52 1.72 17.78
N LEU A 453 -22.87 1.52 18.93
CA LEU A 453 -22.37 0.23 19.40
C LEU A 453 -22.35 0.19 20.93
N VAL A 454 -22.77 -0.94 21.48
CA VAL A 454 -22.50 -1.32 22.87
C VAL A 454 -21.66 -2.58 22.89
N GLU A 455 -20.48 -2.51 23.48
CA GLU A 455 -19.54 -3.62 23.67
C GLU A 455 -19.45 -3.95 25.16
N THR A 456 -19.63 -5.21 25.52
CA THR A 456 -19.27 -5.73 26.85
C THR A 456 -17.99 -6.54 26.75
N ARG A 457 -17.01 -6.28 27.62
CA ARG A 457 -15.75 -7.02 27.73
C ARG A 457 -15.67 -7.71 29.06
N ASN A 458 -15.26 -8.97 29.04
CA ASN A 458 -15.05 -9.76 30.25
C ASN A 458 -13.54 -9.96 30.42
N ILE A 459 -12.95 -9.25 31.38
CA ILE A 459 -11.52 -9.36 31.71
C ILE A 459 -11.39 -10.18 33.00
N VAL A 460 -10.44 -11.09 33.01
CA VAL A 460 -10.14 -11.94 34.17
C VAL A 460 -8.74 -11.61 34.66
N PHE A 461 -8.66 -11.17 35.91
CA PHE A 461 -7.40 -10.96 36.61
C PHE A 461 -7.09 -12.16 37.50
N MET A 462 -5.83 -12.58 37.47
CA MET A 462 -5.30 -13.73 38.16
C MET A 462 -4.09 -13.27 38.98
N ARG A 463 -3.83 -13.98 40.08
CA ARG A 463 -2.66 -13.73 40.90
C ARG A 463 -1.36 -13.92 40.11
N GLU A 464 -0.32 -13.21 40.55
CA GLU A 464 1.06 -13.47 40.13
C GLU A 464 1.40 -14.96 40.27
N LYS A 465 2.25 -15.45 39.39
CA LYS A 465 2.67 -16.84 39.36
C LYS A 465 4.18 -16.92 39.54
N ASP A 466 4.66 -17.83 40.37
CA ASP A 466 6.09 -18.11 40.48
C ASP A 466 6.62 -18.81 39.21
N THR A 467 7.92 -18.65 38.96
CA THR A 467 8.58 -19.19 37.76
C THR A 467 8.52 -20.72 37.65
N ALA A 468 8.48 -21.46 38.77
CA ALA A 468 8.40 -22.92 38.73
C ALA A 468 7.00 -23.35 38.26
N THR A 469 5.96 -22.79 38.85
CA THR A 469 4.56 -23.02 38.44
C THR A 469 4.32 -22.59 36.99
N ALA A 470 4.93 -21.48 36.54
CA ALA A 470 4.83 -21.02 35.15
C ALA A 470 5.41 -22.05 34.16
N LYS A 471 6.56 -22.63 34.49
CA LYS A 471 7.20 -23.68 33.68
C LYS A 471 6.37 -24.96 33.63
N GLU A 472 5.80 -25.38 34.76
CA GLU A 472 4.89 -26.54 34.81
C GLU A 472 3.65 -26.33 33.94
N ASP A 473 3.03 -25.15 34.01
CA ASP A 473 1.88 -24.81 33.19
C ASP A 473 2.21 -24.77 31.69
N CYS A 474 3.39 -24.27 31.32
CA CYS A 474 3.87 -24.24 29.95
C CYS A 474 4.00 -25.65 29.35
N ALA A 475 4.32 -26.66 30.18
CA ALA A 475 4.47 -28.05 29.77
C ALA A 475 3.13 -28.82 29.75
N ARG A 476 2.06 -28.27 30.35
CA ARG A 476 0.77 -28.93 30.47
C ARG A 476 0.01 -28.92 29.15
N LEU A 477 -0.50 -30.09 28.76
CA LEU A 477 -1.36 -30.21 27.58
C LEU A 477 -2.70 -29.47 27.79
N PRO A 478 -3.15 -28.66 26.82
CA PRO A 478 -4.40 -27.93 26.94
C PRO A 478 -5.59 -28.88 26.94
N LYS A 479 -6.62 -28.57 27.72
CA LYS A 479 -7.90 -29.29 27.65
C LYS A 479 -8.63 -28.90 26.37
N ILE A 480 -8.81 -29.86 25.48
CA ILE A 480 -9.43 -29.66 24.16
C ILE A 480 -10.93 -29.93 24.25
N LEU A 481 -11.75 -28.89 24.04
CA LEU A 481 -13.18 -29.05 23.85
C LEU A 481 -13.47 -29.20 22.35
N ARG A 482 -13.94 -30.36 21.90
CA ARG A 482 -14.16 -30.61 20.47
C ARG A 482 -15.42 -29.92 19.93
N PRO A 483 -15.41 -29.46 18.67
CA PRO A 483 -16.60 -29.00 17.99
C PRO A 483 -17.74 -30.02 17.97
N THR A 484 -18.95 -29.57 18.26
CA THR A 484 -20.15 -30.43 18.26
C THR A 484 -20.78 -30.57 16.88
N ARG A 485 -20.40 -29.70 15.92
CA ARG A 485 -20.88 -29.70 14.54
C ARG A 485 -19.74 -29.50 13.57
N LYS A 486 -19.96 -29.90 12.31
CA LYS A 486 -19.09 -29.53 11.18
C LYS A 486 -19.39 -28.08 10.76
N PRO A 487 -18.38 -27.28 10.36
CA PRO A 487 -18.63 -25.97 9.77
C PRO A 487 -19.26 -26.08 8.38
N ASP A 488 -20.06 -25.08 8.04
CA ASP A 488 -20.61 -24.90 6.69
C ASP A 488 -19.59 -24.17 5.79
N PHE A 489 -18.79 -23.29 6.40
CA PHE A 489 -17.68 -22.58 5.76
C PHE A 489 -16.52 -22.40 6.75
N ASP A 490 -15.28 -22.45 6.26
CA ASP A 490 -14.10 -22.21 7.10
C ASP A 490 -12.92 -21.63 6.32
N VAL A 491 -12.06 -20.91 7.04
CA VAL A 491 -10.80 -20.34 6.53
C VAL A 491 -9.67 -20.68 7.48
N ARG A 492 -8.53 -21.10 6.93
CA ARG A 492 -7.30 -21.36 7.69
C ARG A 492 -6.37 -20.17 7.61
N ILE A 493 -5.81 -19.78 8.75
CA ILE A 493 -4.92 -18.63 8.89
C ILE A 493 -3.79 -19.02 9.84
N THR A 494 -2.56 -18.60 9.54
CA THR A 494 -1.43 -18.70 10.47
C THR A 494 -1.01 -17.29 10.89
N PRO A 495 -1.48 -16.78 12.05
CA PRO A 495 -1.12 -15.45 12.52
C PRO A 495 0.37 -15.36 12.80
N THR A 496 1.07 -14.46 12.12
CA THR A 496 2.52 -14.29 12.33
C THR A 496 2.81 -13.35 13.50
N GLN A 497 4.00 -13.45 14.08
CA GLN A 497 4.47 -12.48 15.08
C GLN A 497 4.40 -11.03 14.56
N SER A 498 4.68 -10.80 13.28
CA SER A 498 4.56 -9.48 12.66
C SER A 498 3.10 -8.98 12.61
N LEU A 499 2.12 -9.88 12.44
CA LEU A 499 0.71 -9.53 12.51
C LEU A 499 0.32 -9.10 13.94
N LEU A 500 0.74 -9.87 14.95
CA LEU A 500 0.49 -9.53 16.36
C LEU A 500 1.12 -8.18 16.72
N PHE A 501 2.36 -7.94 16.32
CA PHE A 501 3.04 -6.66 16.54
C PHE A 501 2.30 -5.49 15.90
N ARG A 502 1.87 -5.62 14.64
CA ARG A 502 1.10 -4.58 13.94
C ARG A 502 -0.24 -4.33 14.60
N PHE A 503 -0.92 -5.38 15.04
CA PHE A 503 -2.19 -5.25 15.74
C PHE A 503 -2.02 -4.60 17.12
N SER A 504 -0.95 -4.94 17.84
CA SER A 504 -0.55 -4.28 19.10
C SER A 504 -0.35 -2.78 18.90
N ALA A 505 0.43 -2.40 17.89
CA ALA A 505 0.67 -1.00 17.55
C ALA A 505 -0.61 -0.26 17.15
N LEU A 506 -1.46 -0.90 16.34
CA LEU A 506 -2.72 -0.31 15.86
C LEU A 506 -3.74 -0.09 16.98
N THR A 507 -3.71 -0.92 18.03
CA THR A 507 -4.67 -0.86 19.15
C THR A 507 -4.09 -0.28 20.43
N PHE A 508 -2.89 0.30 20.38
CA PHE A 508 -2.14 0.82 21.54
C PHE A 508 -2.03 -0.21 22.68
N ASN A 509 -1.93 -1.49 22.34
CA ASN A 509 -1.85 -2.59 23.29
C ASN A 509 -0.42 -3.12 23.37
N ALA A 510 0.35 -2.63 24.35
CA ALA A 510 1.76 -2.98 24.53
C ALA A 510 1.96 -4.20 25.45
N HIS A 511 0.93 -5.00 25.71
CA HIS A 511 1.00 -6.13 26.64
C HIS A 511 2.05 -7.17 26.20
N ALA A 512 3.00 -7.47 27.10
CA ALA A 512 4.18 -8.29 26.84
C ALA A 512 3.85 -9.69 26.29
N ILE A 513 2.68 -10.27 26.61
CA ILE A 513 2.25 -11.58 26.09
C ILE A 513 2.10 -11.63 24.56
N HIS A 514 2.06 -10.47 23.89
CA HIS A 514 1.96 -10.34 22.44
C HIS A 514 3.31 -10.00 21.77
N LEU A 515 4.32 -9.65 22.56
CA LEU A 515 5.58 -9.06 22.09
C LEU A 515 6.82 -9.88 22.50
N ASP A 516 6.83 -10.42 23.70
CA ASP A 516 7.98 -11.11 24.30
C ASP A 516 7.70 -12.60 24.57
N PRO A 517 8.27 -13.51 23.75
CA PRO A 517 8.10 -14.95 23.94
C PRO A 517 8.73 -15.48 25.23
N GLN A 518 9.76 -14.82 25.77
CA GLN A 518 10.40 -15.20 27.03
C GLN A 518 9.48 -14.85 28.20
N TYR A 519 8.90 -13.64 28.19
CA TYR A 519 7.90 -13.23 29.19
C TYR A 519 6.74 -14.24 29.27
N CYS A 520 6.19 -14.63 28.11
CA CYS A 520 5.14 -15.65 28.03
C CYS A 520 5.52 -16.96 28.76
N ARG A 521 6.74 -17.46 28.53
CA ARG A 521 7.17 -18.76 29.05
C ARG A 521 7.54 -18.71 30.52
N GLU A 522 8.22 -17.66 30.95
CA GLU A 522 8.85 -17.60 32.27
C GLU A 522 7.95 -17.02 33.36
N PHE A 523 7.00 -16.15 32.99
CA PHE A 523 6.17 -15.42 33.95
C PHE A 523 4.66 -15.74 33.83
N GLU A 524 4.19 -16.02 32.61
CA GLU A 524 2.76 -16.28 32.37
C GLU A 524 2.41 -17.77 32.28
N GLY A 525 3.38 -18.61 31.86
CA GLY A 525 3.21 -20.04 31.65
C GLY A 525 2.57 -20.40 30.31
N TYR A 526 2.82 -19.60 29.28
CA TYR A 526 2.41 -19.83 27.89
C TYR A 526 3.60 -20.26 27.04
N ARG A 527 3.40 -21.25 26.16
CA ARG A 527 4.49 -21.79 25.32
C ARG A 527 5.07 -20.80 24.32
N ASN A 528 4.27 -19.83 23.88
CA ASN A 528 4.66 -18.82 22.90
C ASN A 528 3.79 -17.56 23.04
N LEU A 529 4.02 -16.57 22.18
CA LEU A 529 3.20 -15.36 22.05
C LEU A 529 1.72 -15.71 21.85
N LEU A 530 0.86 -15.05 22.60
CA LEU A 530 -0.58 -15.24 22.53
C LEU A 530 -1.22 -14.35 21.47
N LEU A 531 -2.20 -14.90 20.75
CA LEU A 531 -3.08 -14.12 19.88
C LEU A 531 -3.97 -13.21 20.73
N HIS A 532 -4.15 -11.96 20.30
CA HIS A 532 -5.06 -11.04 20.99
C HIS A 532 -6.50 -11.56 20.97
N GLY A 533 -7.22 -11.41 22.09
CA GLY A 533 -8.67 -11.61 22.15
C GLY A 533 -9.42 -10.75 21.11
N PRO A 534 -9.17 -9.43 21.04
CA PRO A 534 -9.73 -8.55 20.02
C PRO A 534 -9.39 -8.95 18.58
N LEU A 535 -8.17 -9.46 18.32
CA LEU A 535 -7.82 -9.94 16.99
C LEU A 535 -8.61 -11.20 16.63
N SER A 536 -8.83 -12.11 17.58
CA SER A 536 -9.71 -13.27 17.38
C SER A 536 -11.12 -12.85 16.98
N LEU A 537 -11.66 -11.81 17.61
CA LEU A 537 -12.96 -11.22 17.27
C LEU A 537 -12.96 -10.66 15.83
N VAL A 538 -11.94 -9.90 15.45
CA VAL A 538 -11.79 -9.35 14.08
C VAL A 538 -11.77 -10.46 13.03
N LEU A 539 -11.04 -11.55 13.28
CA LEU A 539 -10.98 -12.70 12.37
C LEU A 539 -12.35 -13.38 12.23
N MET A 540 -13.06 -13.59 13.34
CA MET A 540 -14.43 -14.16 13.32
C MET A 540 -15.41 -13.28 12.54
N PHE A 541 -15.36 -11.95 12.73
CA PHE A 541 -16.19 -11.01 11.99
C PHE A 541 -15.87 -11.03 10.50
N SER A 542 -14.60 -11.03 10.13
CA SER A 542 -14.17 -11.02 8.73
C SER A 542 -14.68 -12.26 7.98
N VAL A 543 -14.57 -13.44 8.60
CA VAL A 543 -15.03 -14.69 7.98
C VAL A 543 -16.55 -14.76 7.97
N LEU A 544 -17.24 -14.38 9.06
CA LEU A 544 -18.71 -14.35 9.07
C LEU A 544 -19.27 -13.42 7.99
N ARG A 545 -18.73 -12.20 7.85
CA ARG A 545 -19.16 -11.22 6.85
C ARG A 545 -19.07 -11.74 5.42
N SER A 546 -18.09 -12.59 5.11
CA SER A 546 -17.98 -13.23 3.79
C SER A 546 -19.14 -14.17 3.44
N GLN A 547 -19.93 -14.57 4.45
CA GLN A 547 -21.06 -15.50 4.31
C GLN A 547 -22.43 -14.81 4.40
N LEU A 548 -22.46 -13.49 4.58
CA LEU A 548 -23.70 -12.72 4.69
C LEU A 548 -24.21 -12.30 3.31
N GLN A 549 -25.53 -12.12 3.18
CA GLN A 549 -26.12 -11.59 1.96
C GLN A 549 -25.81 -10.10 1.80
N PRO A 550 -25.81 -9.56 0.56
CA PRO A 550 -25.70 -8.12 0.35
C PRO A 550 -26.73 -7.34 1.18
N GLY A 551 -26.26 -6.33 1.94
CA GLY A 551 -27.10 -5.53 2.83
C GLY A 551 -27.31 -6.09 4.24
N GLU A 552 -26.87 -7.31 4.53
CA GLU A 552 -26.89 -7.85 5.89
C GLU A 552 -25.69 -7.38 6.72
N ILE A 553 -25.96 -7.08 8.00
CA ILE A 553 -24.96 -6.73 9.01
C ILE A 553 -25.10 -7.61 10.26
N ILE A 554 -24.06 -7.65 11.08
CA ILE A 554 -24.11 -8.34 12.38
C ILE A 554 -24.84 -7.45 13.38
N LYS A 555 -26.04 -7.81 13.83
CA LYS A 555 -26.79 -7.03 14.83
C LYS A 555 -26.28 -7.29 16.25
N ARG A 556 -26.01 -8.55 16.56
CA ARG A 556 -25.51 -8.97 17.89
C ARG A 556 -24.46 -10.06 17.73
N PHE A 557 -23.42 -9.99 18.54
CA PHE A 557 -22.38 -11.01 18.61
C PHE A 557 -22.01 -11.30 20.05
N ASN A 558 -21.96 -12.56 20.46
CA ASN A 558 -21.47 -12.98 21.77
C ASN A 558 -20.32 -13.95 21.57
N TYR A 559 -19.27 -13.86 22.38
CA TYR A 559 -18.13 -14.76 22.24
C TYR A 559 -17.40 -15.01 23.55
N ARG A 560 -16.69 -16.13 23.60
CA ARG A 560 -15.88 -16.57 24.72
C ARG A 560 -14.58 -17.19 24.24
N ASN A 561 -13.49 -16.78 24.87
CA ASN A 561 -12.17 -17.38 24.69
C ASN A 561 -12.06 -18.56 25.66
N LEU A 562 -11.86 -19.76 25.10
CA LEU A 562 -11.88 -21.04 25.83
C LEU A 562 -10.49 -21.63 25.98
N ALA A 563 -9.61 -21.43 25.00
CA ALA A 563 -8.24 -21.88 25.02
C ALA A 563 -7.31 -20.84 24.35
N PRO A 564 -6.03 -20.78 24.76
CA PRO A 564 -5.07 -19.86 24.16
C PRO A 564 -4.79 -20.22 22.70
N LEU A 565 -4.68 -19.18 21.86
CA LEU A 565 -4.19 -19.25 20.49
C LEU A 565 -2.79 -18.64 20.44
N TYR A 566 -1.92 -19.17 19.59
CA TYR A 566 -0.51 -18.80 19.55
C TYR A 566 -0.07 -18.25 18.20
N ALA A 567 0.95 -17.39 18.21
CA ALA A 567 1.62 -16.96 17.00
C ALA A 567 2.31 -18.13 16.29
N ASN A 568 2.33 -18.06 14.95
CA ASN A 568 2.91 -19.03 14.02
C ASN A 568 2.29 -20.44 14.11
N GLU A 569 1.08 -20.55 14.68
CA GLU A 569 0.29 -21.77 14.65
C GLU A 569 -0.94 -21.57 13.77
N GLU A 570 -1.23 -22.56 12.93
CA GLU A 570 -2.44 -22.54 12.12
C GLU A 570 -3.67 -22.60 13.02
N LEU A 571 -4.61 -21.71 12.75
CA LEU A 571 -5.96 -21.73 13.30
C LEU A 571 -6.96 -21.82 12.15
N ARG A 572 -8.16 -22.29 12.47
CA ARG A 572 -9.26 -22.43 11.52
C ARG A 572 -10.46 -21.67 12.05
N VAL A 573 -10.88 -20.63 11.32
CA VAL A 573 -12.06 -19.84 11.64
C VAL A 573 -13.25 -20.47 10.91
N CYS A 574 -14.22 -20.93 11.68
CA CYS A 574 -15.33 -21.75 11.25
C CYS A 574 -16.64 -20.99 11.41
N VAL A 575 -17.54 -21.12 10.43
CA VAL A 575 -18.89 -20.56 10.45
C VAL A 575 -19.88 -21.69 10.21
N GLY A 576 -20.96 -21.67 11.00
CA GLY A 576 -22.07 -22.58 10.85
C GLY A 576 -23.40 -21.86 11.01
N LYS A 577 -24.28 -21.94 10.03
CA LYS A 577 -25.64 -21.42 10.08
C LYS A 577 -26.51 -22.29 10.98
N ASP A 578 -27.38 -21.68 11.76
CA ASP A 578 -28.36 -22.40 12.57
C ASP A 578 -29.45 -22.97 11.66
N ALA A 579 -29.73 -24.28 11.78
CA ALA A 579 -30.70 -24.96 10.92
C ALA A 579 -32.14 -24.50 11.20
N ASP A 580 -32.43 -24.09 12.44
CA ASP A 580 -33.77 -23.70 12.87
C ASP A 580 -34.02 -22.19 12.73
N LYS A 581 -32.95 -21.39 12.56
CA LYS A 581 -33.02 -19.92 12.55
C LYS A 581 -32.14 -19.33 11.45
N SER A 582 -32.77 -18.89 10.36
CA SER A 582 -32.10 -18.38 9.17
C SER A 582 -31.18 -17.16 9.40
N ASN A 583 -31.38 -16.41 10.48
CA ASN A 583 -30.62 -15.21 10.82
C ASN A 583 -29.57 -15.43 11.94
N LYS A 584 -29.34 -16.68 12.37
CA LYS A 584 -28.36 -17.00 13.41
C LYS A 584 -27.20 -17.81 12.87
N TYR A 585 -26.01 -17.45 13.34
CA TYR A 585 -24.77 -18.14 13.01
C TYR A 585 -24.02 -18.49 14.29
N GLU A 586 -23.45 -19.68 14.32
CA GLU A 586 -22.39 -20.07 15.24
C GLU A 586 -21.06 -19.81 14.54
N VAL A 587 -20.13 -19.14 15.23
CA VAL A 587 -18.79 -18.86 14.70
C VAL A 587 -17.79 -19.31 15.74
N TRP A 588 -16.74 -20.02 15.33
CA TRP A 588 -15.73 -20.49 16.27
C TRP A 588 -14.35 -20.53 15.63
N ILE A 589 -13.32 -20.57 16.47
CA ILE A 589 -11.94 -20.78 16.05
C ILE A 589 -11.47 -22.12 16.61
N GLU A 590 -10.98 -22.99 15.74
CA GLU A 590 -10.25 -24.20 16.11
C GLU A 590 -8.74 -23.87 16.15
N GLY A 591 -8.07 -24.20 17.25
CA GLY A 591 -6.61 -24.14 17.32
C GLY A 591 -5.96 -25.33 16.59
N LYS A 592 -4.62 -25.36 16.55
CA LYS A 592 -3.83 -26.43 15.90
C LYS A 592 -4.26 -27.86 16.27
N GLU A 593 -4.73 -28.07 17.49
CA GLU A 593 -5.17 -29.37 18.02
C GLU A 593 -6.66 -29.70 17.71
N GLY A 594 -7.36 -28.87 16.94
CA GLY A 594 -8.73 -29.14 16.45
C GLY A 594 -9.87 -28.93 17.46
N GLY A 595 -9.61 -28.33 18.62
CA GLY A 595 -10.64 -27.95 19.61
C GLY A 595 -11.05 -26.49 19.54
N TYR A 596 -12.21 -26.16 20.11
CA TYR A 596 -12.66 -24.79 20.32
C TYR A 596 -11.64 -23.99 21.12
N ALA A 597 -11.01 -23.02 20.47
CA ALA A 597 -10.21 -22.00 21.11
C ALA A 597 -11.03 -20.74 21.40
N VAL A 598 -11.91 -20.36 20.47
CA VAL A 598 -12.89 -19.28 20.65
C VAL A 598 -14.24 -19.77 20.15
N LYS A 599 -15.31 -19.46 20.89
CA LYS A 599 -16.68 -19.81 20.49
C LYS A 599 -17.56 -18.58 20.55
N GLY A 600 -18.39 -18.37 19.54
CA GLY A 600 -19.32 -17.25 19.48
C GLY A 600 -20.61 -17.55 18.73
N SER A 601 -21.58 -16.66 18.92
CA SER A 601 -22.88 -16.69 18.27
C SER A 601 -23.23 -15.30 17.75
N ALA A 602 -23.74 -15.25 16.52
CA ALA A 602 -24.11 -14.03 15.83
C ALA A 602 -25.60 -14.05 15.48
N VAL A 603 -26.23 -12.89 15.59
CA VAL A 603 -27.53 -12.60 14.99
C VAL A 603 -27.30 -11.55 13.92
N VAL A 604 -27.75 -11.82 12.70
CA VAL A 604 -27.59 -10.92 11.55
C VAL A 604 -28.94 -10.44 11.05
N GLY A 605 -28.94 -9.42 10.21
CA GLY A 605 -30.13 -8.97 9.49
C GLY A 605 -29.84 -7.71 8.69
N PRO A 606 -30.86 -7.15 8.01
CA PRO A 606 -30.67 -5.95 7.20
C PRO A 606 -30.32 -4.74 8.07
N LEU A 607 -29.61 -3.79 7.47
CA LEU A 607 -29.55 -2.42 7.96
C LEU A 607 -30.95 -1.79 7.78
N ASP A 608 -31.48 -1.16 8.83
CA ASP A 608 -32.78 -0.53 8.76
C ASP A 608 -32.60 0.81 8.02
N THR A 609 -33.02 0.84 6.76
CA THR A 609 -33.15 2.09 6.00
C THR A 609 -34.30 2.87 6.61
N VAL A 610 -34.07 4.14 6.95
CA VAL A 610 -35.18 5.02 7.35
C VAL A 610 -36.05 5.18 6.10
N ASP A 611 -37.22 4.55 6.09
CA ASP A 611 -38.22 4.76 5.05
C ASP A 611 -38.55 6.26 4.99
N SER A 612 -38.31 6.84 3.79
CA SER A 612 -38.92 8.04 3.18
C SER A 612 -39.21 9.27 4.03
#